data_AF-A0A6P7MKK9-F1
#
_entry.id   AF-A0A6P7MKK9-F1
#
_cell.length_a   1.000
_cell.length_b   1.000
_cell.length_c   1.000
_cell.angle_alpha   90.00
_cell.angle_beta   90.00
_cell.angle_gamma   90.00
#
_symmetry.space_group_name_H-M   'P 1'
#
loop_
_entity.id
_entity.type
_entity.pdbx_description
1 polymer ?
#
loop_
_entity_poly.entity_id
_entity_poly.type
_entity_poly.pdbx_seq_one_letter_code
_entity_poly.pdbx_strand_id
1 'polypeptide(L)'
;MEDSRRIPEPVNSVHQDEIWKAHVKMEKDSAKVWPNKWGFLTEAYKEYEGESVKLKGDALVALSQPSTPSGKHVHVGPSPPVPNTTQALIGWRSAHSQLQLEKYGAVHHGRCSFLKELGWPLTYCY
;
A
#
# COMPACT_ATOMS: atom_id res chain seq x y z
N MET A 1 -19.55 33.72 18.90
CA MET A 1 -19.93 32.55 18.09
C MET A 1 -20.35 31.50 19.08
N GLU A 2 -21.66 31.30 19.22
CA GLU A 2 -22.29 30.53 20.29
C GLU A 2 -22.22 29.04 19.95
N ASP A 3 -21.40 28.28 20.68
CA ASP A 3 -21.47 26.82 20.63
C ASP A 3 -22.76 26.35 21.29
N SER A 4 -23.80 26.17 20.47
CA SER A 4 -25.04 25.49 20.87
C SER A 4 -24.68 24.06 21.29
N ARG A 5 -24.60 23.85 22.61
CA ARG A 5 -24.56 22.51 23.21
C ARG A 5 -25.75 21.72 22.68
N ARG A 6 -25.49 20.72 21.84
CA ARG A 6 -26.48 19.74 21.40
C ARG A 6 -27.01 19.07 22.66
N ILE A 7 -28.26 19.36 23.02
CA ILE A 7 -28.96 18.61 24.06
C ILE A 7 -29.12 17.19 23.48
N PRO A 8 -28.56 16.14 24.11
CA PRO A 8 -28.72 14.79 23.60
C PRO A 8 -30.20 14.46 23.63
N GLU A 9 -30.76 14.06 22.48
CA GLU A 9 -32.13 13.56 22.39
C GLU A 9 -32.33 12.45 23.44
N PRO A 10 -33.54 12.31 24.02
CA PRO A 10 -33.82 11.26 24.99
C PRO A 10 -33.64 9.90 24.32
N VAL A 11 -32.46 9.31 24.50
CA VAL A 11 -32.08 8.05 23.89
C VAL A 11 -32.82 6.94 24.62
N ASN A 12 -33.63 6.17 23.89
CA ASN A 12 -34.31 5.00 24.43
C ASN A 12 -33.27 4.00 24.97
N SER A 13 -33.25 3.80 26.29
CA SER A 13 -32.28 2.94 26.98
C SER A 13 -32.39 1.47 26.56
N VAL A 14 -33.60 1.00 26.24
CA VAL A 14 -33.83 -0.35 25.70
C VAL A 14 -33.18 -0.50 24.33
N HIS A 15 -33.32 0.52 23.49
CA HIS A 15 -32.71 0.51 22.16
C HIS A 15 -31.18 0.50 22.21
N GLN A 16 -30.58 1.26 23.14
CA GLN A 16 -29.13 1.25 23.34
C GLN A 16 -28.61 -0.10 23.85
N ASP A 17 -29.36 -0.73 24.76
CA ASP A 17 -29.04 -2.06 25.25
C ASP A 17 -29.12 -3.12 24.14
N GLU A 18 -30.13 -3.04 23.26
CA GLU A 18 -30.24 -3.92 22.09
C GLU A 18 -29.07 -3.72 21.10
N ILE A 19 -28.69 -2.47 20.81
CA ILE A 19 -27.52 -2.15 19.98
C ILE A 19 -26.24 -2.72 20.60
N TRP A 20 -26.06 -2.54 21.91
CA TRP A 20 -24.90 -3.07 22.63
C TRP A 20 -24.84 -4.60 22.54
N LYS A 21 -25.96 -5.29 22.79
CA LYS A 21 -26.07 -6.75 22.68
C LYS A 21 -25.75 -7.24 21.27
N ALA A 22 -26.20 -6.52 20.24
CA ALA A 22 -25.89 -6.85 18.85
C ALA A 22 -24.38 -6.75 18.56
N HIS A 23 -23.71 -5.68 19.02
CA HIS A 23 -22.27 -5.53 18.87
C HIS A 23 -21.50 -6.65 19.57
N VAL A 24 -21.81 -6.95 20.83
CA VAL A 24 -21.16 -8.02 21.59
C VAL A 24 -21.34 -9.38 20.90
N LYS A 25 -22.52 -9.64 20.35
CA LYS A 25 -22.78 -10.89 19.61
C LYS A 25 -21.96 -10.95 18.32
N MET A 26 -21.95 -9.87 17.55
CA MET A 26 -21.18 -9.77 16.30
C MET A 26 -19.67 -9.93 16.55
N GLU A 27 -19.14 -9.34 17.61
CA GLU A 27 -17.74 -9.50 18.01
C GLU A 27 -17.41 -10.96 18.33
N LYS A 28 -18.25 -11.60 19.16
CA LYS A 28 -18.08 -13.02 19.52
C LYS A 28 -18.14 -13.94 18.30
N ASP A 29 -19.08 -13.70 17.40
CA ASP A 29 -19.23 -14.51 16.20
C ASP A 29 -18.07 -14.28 15.22
N SER A 30 -17.60 -13.03 15.09
CA SER A 30 -16.40 -12.70 14.31
C SER A 30 -15.16 -13.38 14.88
N ALA A 31 -14.97 -13.36 16.20
CA ALA A 31 -13.84 -14.02 16.86
C ALA A 31 -13.85 -15.55 16.64
N LYS A 32 -15.02 -16.19 16.56
CA LYS A 32 -15.14 -17.63 16.24
C LYS A 32 -14.81 -17.94 14.78
N VAL A 33 -15.23 -17.08 13.85
CA VAL A 33 -15.00 -17.26 12.42
C VAL A 33 -13.57 -16.87 12.02
N TRP A 34 -12.92 -16.01 12.81
CA TRP A 34 -11.60 -15.46 12.50
C TRP A 34 -10.51 -16.52 12.30
N PRO A 35 -10.35 -17.55 13.16
CA PRO A 35 -9.34 -18.60 12.93
C PRO A 35 -9.57 -19.40 11.64
N ASN A 36 -10.82 -19.60 11.23
CA ASN A 36 -11.12 -20.34 10.01
C ASN A 36 -10.80 -19.50 8.76
N LYS A 37 -11.19 -18.21 8.76
CA LYS A 37 -10.94 -17.31 7.62
C LYS A 37 -9.52 -16.76 7.55
N TRP A 38 -8.89 -16.53 8.70
CA TRP A 38 -7.64 -15.76 8.82
C TRP A 38 -6.56 -16.49 9.62
N GLY A 39 -6.79 -17.74 10.04
CA GLY A 39 -5.80 -18.53 10.78
C GLY A 39 -4.47 -18.68 10.05
N PHE A 40 -4.49 -18.69 8.72
CA PHE A 40 -3.29 -18.74 7.88
C PHE A 40 -2.32 -17.57 8.15
N LEU A 41 -2.81 -16.39 8.56
CA LEU A 41 -1.95 -15.26 8.93
C LEU A 41 -1.15 -15.55 10.21
N THR A 42 -1.74 -16.31 11.12
CA THR A 42 -1.08 -16.71 12.37
C THR A 42 -0.03 -17.79 12.10
N GLU A 43 -0.31 -18.69 11.15
CA GLU A 43 0.62 -19.74 10.72
C GLU A 43 1.84 -19.16 10.01
N ALA A 44 1.64 -18.26 9.04
CA ALA A 44 2.74 -17.56 8.35
C ALA A 44 3.67 -16.82 9.32
N TYR A 45 3.13 -16.24 10.40
CA TYR A 45 3.94 -15.58 11.42
C TYR A 45 4.76 -16.57 12.26
N LYS A 46 4.16 -17.70 12.64
CA LYS A 46 4.85 -18.77 13.38
C LYS A 46 5.95 -19.44 12.55
N GLU A 47 5.70 -19.63 11.25
CA GLU A 47 6.70 -20.12 10.31
C GLU A 47 7.88 -19.17 10.20
N TYR A 48 7.64 -17.87 10.03
CA TYR A 48 8.69 -16.86 10.01
C TYR A 48 9.50 -16.83 11.31
N GLU A 49 8.85 -16.87 12.48
CA GLU A 49 9.56 -16.94 13.76
C GLU A 49 10.38 -18.24 13.87
N GLY A 50 9.82 -19.38 13.49
CA GLY A 50 10.52 -20.66 13.49
C GLY A 50 11.71 -20.70 12.54
N GLU A 51 11.59 -20.13 11.34
CA GLU A 51 12.68 -19.96 10.38
C GLU A 51 13.73 -18.97 10.89
N SER A 52 13.33 -17.88 11.54
CA SER A 52 14.27 -16.91 12.12
C SER A 52 15.11 -17.49 13.26
N VAL A 53 14.53 -18.40 14.06
CA VAL A 53 15.27 -19.12 15.11
C VAL A 53 16.21 -20.16 14.52
N LYS A 54 15.78 -20.90 13.49
CA LYS A 54 16.64 -21.83 12.73
C LYS A 54 17.80 -21.09 12.06
N LEU A 55 17.51 -19.97 11.41
CA LEU A 55 18.52 -19.08 10.83
C LEU A 55 19.45 -18.52 11.90
N LYS A 56 18.99 -18.15 13.11
CA LYS A 56 19.88 -17.68 14.19
C LYS A 56 20.87 -18.72 14.69
N GLY A 57 20.51 -20.02 14.62
CA GLY A 57 21.43 -21.12 14.94
C GLY A 57 22.57 -21.23 13.92
N ASP A 58 22.28 -21.01 12.65
CA ASP A 58 23.26 -21.10 11.55
C ASP A 58 23.89 -19.73 11.17
N ALA A 59 23.33 -18.61 11.65
CA ALA A 59 23.70 -17.24 11.26
C ALA A 59 24.66 -16.53 12.24
N LEU A 60 25.35 -17.24 13.14
CA LEU A 60 26.61 -16.69 13.67
C LEU A 60 27.73 -16.65 12.62
N VAL A 61 27.50 -17.21 11.41
CA VAL A 61 28.50 -17.21 10.32
C VAL A 61 28.11 -16.33 9.12
N ALA A 62 26.90 -15.78 9.03
CA ALA A 62 26.51 -14.99 7.84
C ALA A 62 25.49 -13.86 8.11
N LEU A 63 25.68 -13.08 9.17
CA LEU A 63 25.22 -11.68 9.20
C LEU A 63 26.31 -10.75 8.66
N SER A 64 26.90 -11.10 7.52
CA SER A 64 27.39 -10.06 6.62
C SER A 64 26.14 -9.31 6.14
N GLN A 65 25.94 -8.11 6.67
CA GLN A 65 25.18 -7.06 5.99
C GLN A 65 25.43 -7.19 4.48
N PRO A 66 24.46 -6.94 3.58
CA PRO A 66 24.80 -6.76 2.18
C PRO A 66 25.95 -5.75 2.19
N SER A 67 27.14 -6.20 1.76
CA SER A 67 28.30 -5.34 1.73
C SER A 67 27.86 -4.22 0.82
N THR A 68 27.53 -3.06 1.40
CA THR A 68 27.44 -1.80 0.69
C THR A 68 28.68 -1.83 -0.19
N PRO A 69 28.57 -1.89 -1.53
CA PRO A 69 29.72 -2.11 -2.37
C PRO A 69 30.77 -1.09 -1.96
N SER A 70 31.81 -1.58 -1.30
CA SER A 70 32.76 -0.74 -0.58
C SER A 70 33.43 0.13 -1.62
N GLY A 71 33.05 1.41 -1.66
CA GLY A 71 33.77 2.47 -2.34
C GLY A 71 34.13 2.20 -3.81
N LYS A 72 33.43 1.33 -4.55
CA LYS A 72 33.59 1.26 -6.00
C LYS A 72 32.76 2.37 -6.63
N HIS A 73 33.24 3.59 -6.38
CA HIS A 73 33.10 4.78 -7.20
C HIS A 73 31.83 4.82 -8.05
N VAL A 74 30.67 5.03 -7.43
CA VAL A 74 29.59 5.69 -8.15
C VAL A 74 30.10 7.10 -8.41
N HIS A 75 30.74 7.32 -9.56
CA HIS A 75 31.09 8.67 -9.98
C HIS A 75 29.78 9.38 -10.30
N VAL A 76 29.22 10.03 -9.29
CA VAL A 76 28.10 10.93 -9.49
C VAL A 76 28.65 12.08 -10.32
N GLY A 77 28.12 12.28 -11.52
CA GLY A 77 28.44 13.43 -12.35
C GLY A 77 27.96 14.73 -11.69
N PRO A 78 28.46 15.89 -12.12
CA PRO A 78 28.00 17.17 -11.61
C PRO A 78 26.48 17.32 -11.81
N SER A 79 25.80 17.90 -10.82
CA SER A 79 24.38 18.22 -10.94
C SER A 79 24.18 19.31 -12.00
N PRO A 80 23.08 19.30 -12.75
CA PRO A 80 22.70 20.44 -13.58
C PRO A 80 22.55 21.72 -12.74
N PRO A 81 22.64 22.91 -13.37
CA PRO A 81 22.45 24.19 -12.69
C PRO A 81 21.01 24.35 -12.21
N VAL A 82 20.85 24.87 -10.99
CA VAL A 82 19.54 25.11 -10.38
C VAL A 82 18.83 26.25 -11.13
N PRO A 83 17.54 26.13 -11.47
CA PRO A 83 16.81 27.18 -12.17
C PRO A 83 16.51 28.38 -11.25
N ASN A 84 16.46 29.57 -11.84
CA ASN A 84 16.24 30.83 -11.12
C ASN A 84 14.78 31.04 -10.67
N THR A 85 13.82 30.33 -11.27
CA THR A 85 12.39 30.49 -10.99
C THR A 85 11.81 29.24 -10.35
N THR A 86 10.97 29.43 -9.34
CA THR A 86 10.29 28.35 -8.60
C THR A 86 9.47 27.45 -9.51
N GLN A 87 8.85 27.99 -10.56
CA GLN A 87 8.10 27.19 -11.53
C GLN A 87 8.99 26.19 -12.26
N ALA A 88 10.22 26.57 -12.56
CA ALA A 88 11.17 25.73 -13.27
C ALA A 88 11.84 24.69 -12.36
N LEU A 89 11.67 24.75 -11.03
CA LEU A 89 12.13 23.68 -10.13
C LEU A 89 11.31 22.39 -10.28
N ILE A 90 10.11 22.43 -10.85
CA ILE A 90 9.31 21.21 -11.03
C ILE A 90 9.93 20.39 -12.16
N GLY A 91 10.42 19.18 -11.84
CA GLY A 91 10.96 18.25 -12.83
C GLY A 91 12.31 18.65 -13.44
N TRP A 92 12.98 19.69 -12.95
CA TRP A 92 14.21 20.24 -13.54
C TRP A 92 15.34 19.22 -13.76
N ARG A 93 15.56 18.32 -12.79
CA ARG A 93 16.58 17.26 -12.92
C ARG A 93 16.16 16.23 -13.95
N SER A 94 14.88 15.85 -13.93
CA SER A 94 14.29 14.87 -14.82
C SER A 94 14.08 15.38 -16.25
N ALA A 95 14.19 16.69 -16.48
CA ALA A 95 14.14 17.27 -17.82
C ALA A 95 15.38 16.91 -18.67
N HIS A 96 16.51 16.60 -18.03
CA HIS A 96 17.71 16.15 -18.72
C HIS A 96 17.57 14.69 -19.11
N SER A 97 17.79 14.38 -20.40
CA SER A 97 17.67 13.00 -20.94
C SER A 97 18.48 11.95 -20.18
N GLN A 98 19.66 12.32 -19.65
CA GLN A 98 20.52 11.43 -18.87
C GLN A 98 20.00 11.15 -17.46
N LEU A 99 19.10 11.98 -16.94
CA LEU A 99 18.55 11.93 -15.59
C LEU A 99 17.03 11.68 -15.59
N GLN A 100 16.46 11.34 -16.75
CA GLN A 100 15.05 11.01 -16.88
C GLN A 100 14.70 9.76 -16.08
N LEU A 101 13.63 9.86 -15.29
CA LEU A 101 13.07 8.72 -14.56
C LEU A 101 12.30 7.78 -15.49
N GLU A 102 11.71 8.32 -16.56
CA GLU A 102 10.91 7.57 -17.54
C GLU A 102 11.79 6.87 -18.58
N LYS A 103 12.41 5.76 -18.18
CA LYS A 103 13.25 4.95 -19.10
C LYS A 103 12.47 4.28 -20.24
N TYR A 104 11.17 4.07 -20.04
CA TYR A 104 10.32 3.27 -20.93
C TYR A 104 9.30 4.11 -21.70
N GLY A 105 9.35 5.44 -21.59
CA GLY A 105 8.41 6.37 -22.21
C GLY A 105 7.00 6.29 -21.64
N ALA A 106 6.13 7.17 -22.13
CA ALA A 106 4.71 7.13 -21.83
C ALA A 106 4.11 5.83 -22.40
N VAL A 107 3.55 4.99 -21.52
CA VAL A 107 2.86 3.77 -21.95
C VAL A 107 1.58 4.19 -22.69
N HIS A 108 1.65 4.25 -24.01
CA HIS A 108 0.48 4.46 -24.86
C HIS A 108 -0.29 3.14 -24.97
N HIS A 109 -1.17 2.87 -24.01
CA HIS A 109 -2.25 1.93 -24.27
C HIS A 109 -3.25 2.62 -25.21
N GLY A 110 -3.37 2.11 -26.43
CA GLY A 110 -4.41 2.55 -27.37
C GLY A 110 -5.77 2.40 -26.69
N ARG A 111 -6.65 3.39 -26.85
CA ARG A 111 -8.01 3.37 -26.28
C ARG A 111 -8.72 2.11 -26.78
N CYS A 112 -8.86 1.10 -25.93
CA CYS A 112 -9.65 -0.07 -26.27
C CYS A 112 -11.12 0.33 -26.22
N SER A 113 -11.91 -0.11 -27.20
CA SER A 113 -13.36 0.04 -27.10
C SER A 113 -13.85 -0.78 -25.91
N PHE A 114 -14.82 -0.26 -25.16
CA PHE A 114 -15.45 -0.98 -24.05
C PHE A 114 -15.93 -2.38 -24.49
N LEU A 115 -16.41 -2.51 -25.73
CA LEU A 115 -16.78 -3.80 -26.33
C LEU A 115 -15.60 -4.79 -26.43
N LYS A 116 -14.39 -4.31 -26.76
CA LYS A 116 -13.18 -5.14 -26.82
C LYS A 116 -12.71 -5.56 -25.42
N GLU A 117 -12.89 -4.69 -24.43
CA GLU A 117 -12.60 -4.98 -23.02
C GLU A 117 -13.55 -6.06 -22.45
N LEU A 118 -14.81 -6.05 -22.87
CA LEU A 118 -15.81 -7.06 -22.51
C LEU A 118 -15.75 -8.35 -23.35
N GLY A 119 -14.90 -8.40 -24.38
CA GLY A 119 -14.80 -9.53 -25.30
C GLY A 119 -16.05 -9.74 -26.17
N TRP A 120 -16.84 -8.68 -26.41
CA TRP A 120 -18.10 -8.78 -27.13
C TRP A 120 -17.90 -8.61 -28.65
N PRO A 121 -18.63 -9.38 -29.48
CA PRO A 121 -18.58 -9.25 -30.93
C PRO A 121 -19.17 -7.90 -31.37
N LEU A 122 -18.47 -7.21 -32.28
CA LEU A 122 -18.87 -5.91 -32.86
C LEU A 122 -20.13 -5.96 -33.75
N THR A 123 -20.68 -7.15 -34.01
CA THR A 123 -21.58 -7.41 -35.14
C THR A 123 -23.08 -7.41 -34.79
N TYR A 124 -23.50 -6.85 -33.65
CA TYR A 124 -24.92 -6.84 -33.27
C TYR A 124 -25.44 -5.42 -32.99
N CYS A 125 -25.41 -4.56 -34.01
CA CYS A 125 -26.32 -3.41 -34.09
C CYS A 125 -26.83 -3.34 -35.53
N TYR A 126 -28.05 -3.85 -35.73
CA TYR A 126 -28.91 -3.56 -36.89
C TYR A 126 -29.93 -2.51 -36.47
#